data_AF-A0A0T2MMW3-F1
#
_entry.id   AF-A0A0T2MMW3-F1
#
_cell.length_a   1.000
_cell.length_b   1.000
_cell.length_c   1.000
_cell.angle_alpha   90.00
_cell.angle_beta   90.00
_cell.angle_gamma   90.00
#
_symmetry.space_group_name_H-M   'P 1'
#
loop_
_entity.id
_entity.type
_entity.pdbx_description
1 polymer ?
#
loop_
_entity_poly.entity_id
_entity_poly.type
_entity_poly.pdbx_seq_one_letter_code
_entity_poly.pdbx_strand_id
1 'polypeptide(L)' 'MKHWDPIGVEDEPEAQDEYDDYIPVIWKLLINRESTRVIAATLQAIEVEQMGLPANQPRALSAAKKLHLIDIQL' A
#
# COMPACT_ATOMS: atom_id res chain seq x y z
N MET A 1 -3.87 -1.23 6.88
CA MET A 1 -3.83 -0.31 5.72
C MET A 1 -3.84 1.19 6.03
N LYS A 2 -3.70 1.62 7.29
CA LYS A 2 -3.76 3.04 7.72
C LYS A 2 -2.91 4.08 6.95
N HIS A 3 -1.96 3.65 6.13
CA HIS A 3 -1.11 4.55 5.33
C HIS A 3 -1.28 4.38 3.83
N TRP A 4 -2.02 3.35 3.41
CA TRP A 4 -2.37 3.06 2.04
C TRP A 4 -3.86 2.68 2.01
N ASP A 5 -4.71 3.71 1.86
CA ASP A 5 -6.16 3.57 1.76
C ASP A 5 -6.64 4.22 0.43
N PRO A 6 -6.52 3.52 -0.71
CA PRO A 6 -6.93 4.05 -2.01
C PRO A 6 -8.43 4.29 -2.15
N ILE A 7 -9.24 3.48 -1.47
CA ILE A 7 -10.70 3.45 -1.61
C ILE A 7 -11.43 4.12 -0.45
N GLY A 8 -10.72 4.58 0.58
CA GLY A 8 -11.29 5.45 1.62
C GLY A 8 -12.07 4.71 2.69
N VAL A 9 -11.67 3.48 3.02
CA VAL A 9 -12.38 2.61 3.98
C VAL A 9 -11.70 2.56 5.35
N GLU A 10 -10.69 3.39 5.64
CA GLU A 10 -9.98 3.42 6.93
C GLU A 10 -10.93 3.52 8.14
N ASP A 11 -12.00 4.32 8.03
CA ASP A 11 -12.97 4.56 9.10
C ASP A 11 -14.11 3.54 9.15
N GLU A 12 -14.11 2.53 8.26
CA GLU A 12 -15.13 1.47 8.15
C GLU A 12 -14.52 0.12 8.58
N PRO A 13 -14.72 -0.32 9.83
CA PRO A 13 -14.12 -1.56 10.35
C PRO A 13 -14.52 -2.81 9.56
N GLU A 14 -15.75 -2.86 9.04
CA GLU A 14 -16.30 -3.98 8.29
C GLU A 14 -15.74 -4.10 6.87
N ALA A 15 -15.02 -3.09 6.37
CA ALA A 15 -14.44 -3.05 5.03
C ALA A 15 -12.91 -3.14 5.02
N GLN A 16 -12.29 -3.48 6.16
CA GLN A 16 -10.83 -3.62 6.24
C GLN A 16 -10.30 -4.84 5.47
N ASP A 17 -11.15 -5.85 5.24
CA ASP A 17 -10.85 -7.10 4.55
C ASP A 17 -10.65 -6.94 3.04
N GLU A 18 -11.14 -5.84 2.44
CA GLU A 18 -10.85 -5.39 1.06
C GLU A 18 -9.35 -5.38 0.71
N TYR A 19 -8.51 -5.40 1.75
CA TYR A 19 -7.07 -5.29 1.64
C TYR A 19 -6.29 -6.57 1.90
N ASP A 20 -6.93 -7.64 2.39
CA ASP A 20 -6.28 -8.84 2.88
C ASP A 20 -5.43 -9.54 1.81
N ASP A 21 -5.91 -9.59 0.57
CA ASP A 21 -5.21 -10.23 -0.55
C ASP A 21 -3.92 -9.51 -0.95
N TYR A 22 -3.79 -8.21 -0.64
CA TYR A 22 -2.63 -7.40 -1.00
C TYR A 22 -1.56 -7.37 0.09
N ILE A 23 -1.93 -7.65 1.35
CA ILE A 23 -1.03 -7.62 2.50
C ILE A 23 0.21 -8.50 2.28
N PRO A 24 0.11 -9.77 1.83
CA PRO A 24 1.29 -10.62 1.66
C PRO A 24 2.30 -10.07 0.65
N VAL A 25 1.82 -9.46 -0.44
CA VAL A 25 2.67 -8.88 -1.48
C VAL A 25 3.42 -7.68 -0.93
N ILE A 26 2.71 -6.76 -0.26
CA ILE A 26 3.30 -5.55 0.31
C ILE A 26 4.26 -5.90 1.44
N TRP A 27 3.87 -6.84 2.31
CA TRP A 27 4.70 -7.33 3.40
C TRP A 27 6.03 -7.90 2.90
N LYS A 28 6.00 -8.69 1.82
CA LYS A 28 7.21 -9.25 1.20
C LYS A 28 8.19 -8.18 0.74
N LEU A 29 7.70 -7.06 0.22
CA LEU A 29 8.57 -5.94 -0.19
C LEU A 29 9.20 -5.24 1.02
N LEU A 30 8.44 -5.08 2.11
CA LEU A 30 8.92 -4.46 3.35
C LEU A 30 10.03 -5.30 3.99
N ILE A 31 9.80 -6.60 4.22
CA ILE A 31 10.81 -7.49 4.84
C ILE A 31 12.11 -7.61 4.01
N ASN A 32 12.00 -7.46 2.68
CA ASN A 32 13.15 -7.46 1.78
C ASN A 32 13.87 -6.09 1.72
N ARG A 33 13.39 -5.10 2.49
CA ARG A 33 13.89 -3.72 2.50
C ARG A 33 13.95 -3.11 1.12
N GLU A 34 12.94 -3.40 0.30
CA GLU A 34 12.82 -2.84 -1.04
C GLU A 34 12.74 -1.31 -0.98
N SER A 35 13.21 -0.66 -2.04
CA SER A 35 13.20 0.80 -2.08
C SER A 35 11.76 1.36 -2.05
N THR A 36 11.59 2.53 -1.44
CA THR A 36 10.30 3.25 -1.45
C THR A 36 9.71 3.44 -2.86
N ARG A 37 10.56 3.53 -3.90
CA ARG A 37 10.11 3.62 -5.29
C ARG A 37 9.50 2.30 -5.78
N VAL A 38 10.11 1.16 -5.44
CA VAL A 38 9.58 -0.17 -5.78
C VAL A 38 8.24 -0.40 -5.07
N ILE A 39 8.19 -0.12 -3.77
CA ILE A 39 6.95 -0.23 -2.99
C ILE A 39 5.85 0.66 -3.62
N ALA A 40 6.14 1.93 -3.91
CA ALA A 40 5.18 2.85 -4.51
C ALA A 40 4.66 2.37 -5.87
N ALA A 41 5.53 1.79 -6.71
CA ALA A 41 5.14 1.24 -8.00
C ALA A 41 4.20 0.04 -7.83
N THR A 42 4.47 -0.85 -6.87
CA THR A 42 3.58 -1.98 -6.58
C THR A 42 2.23 -1.52 -6.04
N LEU A 43 2.20 -0.55 -5.12
CA LEU A 43 0.95 0.02 -4.61
C LEU A 43 0.10 0.60 -5.74
N GLN A 44 0.70 1.40 -6.63
CA GLN A 44 0.01 1.95 -7.80
C GLN A 44 -0.47 0.86 -8.77
N ALA A 45 0.32 -0.20 -8.99
CA ALA A 45 -0.09 -1.30 -9.86
C ALA A 45 -1.33 -2.01 -9.30
N ILE A 46 -1.40 -2.26 -7.99
CA ILE A 46 -2.58 -2.85 -7.36
C ILE A 46 -3.80 -1.93 -7.52
N GLU A 47 -3.64 -0.62 -7.28
CA GLU A 47 -4.71 0.37 -7.46
C GLU A 47 -5.29 0.34 -8.87
N VAL A 48 -4.44 0.29 -9.89
CA VAL A 48 -4.86 0.36 -11.29
C VAL A 48 -5.38 -0.97 -11.79
N GLU A 49 -4.63 -2.05 -11.58
CA GLU A 49 -4.85 -3.33 -12.25
C GLU A 49 -5.87 -4.19 -11.50
N GLN A 50 -5.95 -4.07 -10.18
CA GLN A 50 -6.78 -4.93 -9.34
C GLN A 50 -8.00 -4.18 -8.79
N MET A 51 -7.85 -2.89 -8.43
CA MET A 51 -8.96 -2.07 -7.90
C MET A 51 -9.64 -1.21 -8.99
N GLY A 52 -9.07 -1.09 -10.18
CA GLY A 52 -9.63 -0.29 -11.28
C GLY A 52 -9.59 1.23 -11.06
N LEU A 53 -8.72 1.72 -10.17
CA LEU A 53 -8.56 3.13 -9.85
C LEU A 53 -7.62 3.82 -10.85
N PRO A 54 -7.76 5.14 -11.07
CA PRO A 54 -6.77 5.90 -11.82
C PRO A 54 -5.43 5.95 -11.09
N ALA A 55 -4.34 5.88 -11.85
CA ALA A 55 -2.99 5.96 -11.31
C ALA A 55 -2.79 7.27 -10.51
N ASN A 56 -2.36 7.15 -9.25
CA ASN A 56 -2.02 8.30 -8.41
C ASN A 56 -0.63 8.15 -7.79
N GLN A 57 0.40 8.48 -8.59
CA GLN A 57 1.80 8.26 -8.20
C GLN A 57 2.21 9.05 -6.94
N PRO A 58 1.82 10.32 -6.76
CA PRO A 58 2.15 11.06 -5.54
C PRO A 58 1.55 10.41 -4.28
N ARG A 59 0.31 9.92 -4.33
CA ARG A 59 -0.33 9.23 -3.19
C ARG A 59 0.36 7.91 -2.88
N ALA A 60 0.58 7.08 -3.90
CA ALA A 60 1.27 5.79 -3.74
C ALA A 60 2.68 5.97 -3.17
N LEU A 61 3.42 7.00 -3.61
CA LEU A 61 4.74 7.32 -3.05
C LEU A 61 4.67 7.80 -1.60
N SER A 62 3.68 8.61 -1.24
CA SER A 62 3.45 9.05 0.14
C SER A 62 3.16 7.86 1.06
N ALA A 63 2.29 6.95 0.61
CA ALA A 63 1.97 5.71 1.31
C ALA A 63 3.22 4.83 1.51
N ALA A 64 3.98 4.60 0.43
CA ALA A 64 5.21 3.80 0.48
C ALA A 64 6.24 4.34 1.47
N LYS A 65 6.43 5.66 1.54
CA LYS A 65 7.33 6.29 2.52
C LYS A 65 6.89 6.02 3.97
N LYS A 66 5.59 6.13 4.26
CA LYS A 66 5.06 5.86 5.61
C LYS A 66 5.22 4.38 5.99
N LEU A 67 4.90 3.46 5.08
CA LEU A 67 5.06 2.03 5.29
C LEU A 67 6.53 1.65 5.53
N HIS A 68 7.45 2.21 4.72
CA HIS A 68 8.88 1.95 4.85
C HIS A 68 9.46 2.47 6.18
N LEU A 69 8.92 3.56 6.74
CA LEU A 69 9.34 4.05 8.05
C LEU A 69 8.92 3.12 9.20
N ILE A 70 7.77 2.46 9.10
CA ILE A 70 7.31 1.49 10.11
C ILE A 70 8.21 0.25 10.12
N ASP A 71 8.56 -0.27 8.95
CA ASP A 71 9.46 -1.45 8.83
C ASP A 71 10.83 -1.21 9.49
N ILE A 72 11.36 0.01 9.44
CA ILE A 72 12.64 0.35 10.07
C ILE A 72 12.54 0.36 11.61
N GLN A 73 11.34 0.44 12.17
CA GLN A 73 11.09 0.55 13.61
C GLN A 73 10.73 -0.78 14.29
N LEU A 74 10.54 -1.85 13.52
CA LEU A 74 10.27 -3.21 14.00
C LEU A 74 11.55 -4.05 14.04
#